data_AF-A0A0G1LDP1-F1
#
_entry.id   AF-A0A0G1LDP1-F1
#
_cell.length_a   1.000
_cell.length_b   1.000
_cell.length_c   1.000
_cell.angle_alpha   90.00
_cell.angle_beta   90.00
_cell.angle_gamma   90.00
#
_symmetry.space_group_name_H-M   'P 1'
#
loop_
_entity.id
_entity.type
_entity.pdbx_description
1 polymer ?
#
loop_
_entity_poly.entity_id
_entity_poly.type
_entity_poly.pdbx_seq_one_letter_code
_entity_poly.pdbx_strand_id
1 'polypeptide(L)' 'MFQRDINVLALVKGKERYVFLFDDDNRVEALRVLGRFARNQDLSFTWYDAAVLSQKIRQIVPVKHNETTRIFKLPREGY' A
#
# COMPACT_ATOMS: atom_id res chain seq x y z
N MET A 1 -0.67 -1.87 -24.07
CA MET A 1 0.36 -2.55 -23.24
C MET A 1 0.03 -2.19 -21.79
N PHE A 2 -0.33 -3.14 -20.93
CA PHE A 2 -0.63 -2.85 -19.53
C PHE A 2 0.69 -2.69 -18.76
N GLN A 3 1.04 -1.45 -18.41
CA GLN A 3 2.16 -1.19 -17.51
C GLN A 3 1.71 -1.53 -16.09
N ARG A 4 2.36 -2.49 -15.45
CA ARG A 4 2.14 -2.80 -14.03
C ARG A 4 3.10 -1.96 -13.21
N ASP A 5 2.56 -1.05 -12.42
CA ASP A 5 3.36 -0.26 -11.48
C ASP A 5 3.61 -1.11 -10.23
N ILE A 6 4.88 -1.45 -10.00
CA ILE A 6 5.33 -2.24 -8.86
C ILE A 6 5.81 -1.30 -7.77
N ASN A 7 5.28 -1.48 -6.56
CA ASN A 7 5.74 -0.84 -5.34
C ASN A 7 6.74 -1.73 -4.61
N VAL A 8 7.76 -1.11 -4.02
CA VAL A 8 8.80 -1.80 -3.24
C VAL A 8 8.92 -1.16 -1.86
N LEU A 9 8.93 -1.99 -0.82
CA LEU A 9 9.25 -1.61 0.55
C LEU A 9 10.45 -2.38 1.04
N ALA A 10 11.40 -1.67 1.65
CA ALA A 10 12.59 -2.25 2.23
C ALA A 10 12.70 -1.89 3.72
N LEU A 11 13.04 -2.88 4.55
CA LEU A 11 13.36 -2.72 5.97
C LEU A 11 14.68 -3.43 6.26
N VAL A 12 15.60 -2.75 6.95
CA VAL A 12 16.88 -3.31 7.38
C VAL A 12 16.89 -3.41 8.90
N LYS A 13 17.15 -4.61 9.44
CA LYS A 13 17.33 -4.85 10.87
C LYS A 13 18.61 -5.64 11.11
N GLY A 14 19.66 -4.94 11.55
CA GLY A 14 20.99 -5.54 11.70
C GLY A 14 21.50 -6.14 10.38
N LYS A 15 21.67 -7.47 10.34
CA LYS A 15 22.11 -8.21 9.14
C LYS A 15 20.95 -8.66 8.24
N GLU A 16 19.71 -8.54 8.71
CA GLU A 16 18.53 -8.97 7.98
C GLU A 16 17.97 -7.85 7.10
N ARG A 17 17.53 -8.22 5.90
CA ARG A 17 16.90 -7.30 4.94
C ARG A 17 15.57 -7.91 4.49
N TYR A 18 14.51 -7.15 4.68
CA TYR A 18 13.16 -7.53 4.30
C TYR A 18 12.74 -6.67 3.12
N VAL A 19 12.47 -7.30 1.98
CA VAL A 19 12.02 -6.62 0.76
C VAL A 19 10.62 -7.15 0.41
N PHE A 20 9.65 -6.24 0.36
CA PHE A 20 8.28 -6.56 -0.02
C PHE A 20 7.97 -5.86 -1.35
N LEU A 21 7.64 -6.67 -2.36
CA LEU A 21 7.17 -6.18 -3.64
C LEU A 21 5.67 -6.42 -3.74
N PHE A 22 4.93 -5.42 -4.18
CA PHE A 22 3.49 -5.50 -4.34
C PHE A 22 3.01 -4.54 -5.42
N ASP A 23 1.85 -4.82 -6.00
CA ASP A 23 1.10 -3.94 -6.89
C ASP A 23 -0.27 -3.67 -6.26
N ASP A 24 -1.14 -2.99 -6.99
CA ASP A 24 -2.50 -2.69 -6.52
C ASP A 24 -3.36 -3.95 -6.33
N ASP A 25 -3.13 -5.01 -7.11
CA ASP A 25 -3.94 -6.22 -7.10
C ASP A 25 -3.61 -7.13 -5.92
N ASN A 26 -2.35 -7.14 -5.46
CA ASN A 26 -1.89 -8.03 -4.39
C ASN A 26 -1.65 -7.35 -3.03
N ARG A 27 -2.12 -6.11 -2.83
CA ARG A 27 -1.96 -5.35 -1.57
C ARG A 27 -2.44 -6.11 -0.34
N VAL A 28 -3.59 -6.78 -0.44
CA VAL A 28 -4.17 -7.55 0.67
C VAL A 28 -3.25 -8.70 1.05
N GLU A 29 -2.63 -9.35 0.06
CA GLU A 29 -1.69 -10.43 0.32
C GLU A 29 -0.39 -9.89 0.93
N ALA A 30 0.12 -8.75 0.47
CA ALA A 30 1.28 -8.09 1.09
C ALA A 30 1.03 -7.81 2.58
N LEU A 31 -0.14 -7.28 2.95
CA LEU A 31 -0.49 -7.06 4.36
C LEU A 31 -0.54 -8.37 5.17
N ARG A 32 -1.04 -9.47 4.58
CA ARG A 32 -1.04 -10.79 5.22
C ARG A 32 0.38 -11.33 5.42
N VAL A 33 1.26 -11.15 4.44
CA VAL A 33 2.68 -11.54 4.56
C VAL A 33 3.34 -10.82 5.74
N LEU A 34 3.11 -9.50 5.89
CA LEU A 34 3.64 -8.73 7.04
C LEU A 34 3.20 -9.35 8.37
N GLY A 35 1.92 -9.74 8.49
CA GLY A 35 1.39 -10.40 9.69
C GLY A 35 2.01 -11.78 9.94
N ARG A 36 2.30 -12.55 8.89
CA ARG A 36 3.00 -13.85 9.02
C ARG A 36 4.44 -13.67 9.49
N PHE A 37 5.15 -12.66 8.97
CA PHE A 37 6.53 -12.39 9.35
C PHE A 37 6.63 -11.93 10.81
N ALA A 38 5.69 -11.10 11.29
CA ALA A 38 5.65 -10.65 12.68
C ALA A 38 5.37 -11.75 13.70
N ARG A 39 4.81 -12.88 13.26
CA ARG A 39 4.55 -14.07 14.10
C ARG A 39 5.69 -15.07 14.09
N ASN A 40 6.65 -14.92 13.18
CA ASN A 40 7.78 -15.82 13.07
C ASN A 40 8.88 -15.41 14.06
N GLN A 41 9.14 -16.24 15.07
CA GLN A 41 10.14 -15.96 16.11
C GLN A 41 11.58 -16.12 15.61
N ASP A 42 11.78 -16.73 14.45
CA ASP A 42 13.11 -16.88 13.83
C ASP A 42 13.56 -15.62 13.08
N LEU A 43 12.67 -14.64 12.93
CA LEU A 43 12.93 -13.36 12.25
C LEU A 43 13.06 -12.24 13.29
N SER A 44 13.94 -11.27 13.06
CA SER A 44 13.94 -10.02 13.86
C SER A 44 12.79 -9.08 13.51
N PHE A 45 11.86 -9.51 12.65
CA PHE A 45 10.70 -8.76 12.19
C PHE A 45 9.57 -8.82 13.23
N THR A 46 9.16 -7.67 13.75
CA THR A 46 8.19 -7.58 14.85
C THR A 46 6.81 -7.12 14.38
N TRP A 47 5.81 -7.26 15.26
CA TRP A 47 4.49 -6.66 15.05
C TRP A 47 4.51 -5.14 14.86
N TYR A 48 5.48 -4.46 15.47
CA TYR A 48 5.68 -3.03 15.27
C TYR A 48 6.12 -2.73 13.83
N ASP A 49 7.07 -3.50 13.30
CA ASP A 49 7.50 -3.36 11.91
C ASP A 49 6.33 -3.60 10.94
N ALA A 50 5.53 -4.64 11.20
CA ALA A 50 4.33 -4.93 10.42
C ALA A 50 3.36 -3.74 10.42
N ALA A 51 3.11 -3.12 11.57
CA ALA A 51 2.20 -1.99 11.70
C ALA A 51 2.70 -0.77 10.89
N VAL A 52 3.99 -0.42 11.03
CA VAL A 52 4.61 0.69 10.31
C VAL A 52 4.62 0.46 8.79
N LEU A 53 5.01 -0.73 8.35
CA LEU A 53 5.01 -1.08 6.93
C LEU A 53 3.57 -1.16 6.36
N SER A 54 2.62 -1.67 7.14
CA SER A 54 1.19 -1.70 6.74
C SER A 54 0.63 -0.30 6.51
N GLN A 55 1.02 0.67 7.33
CA GLN A 55 0.64 2.07 7.13
C GLN A 55 1.24 2.63 5.84
N LYS A 56 2.52 2.33 5.55
CA LYS A 56 3.17 2.75 4.29
C LYS A 56 2.49 2.14 3.06
N ILE A 57 2.13 0.84 3.07
CA ILE A 57 1.37 0.20 1.98
C ILE A 57 0.03 0.90 1.73
N ARG A 58 -0.61 1.40 2.79
CA ARG A 58 -1.87 2.15 2.66
C ARG A 58 -1.68 3.55 2.07
N GLN A 59 -0.53 4.19 2.32
CA GLN A 59 -0.20 5.56 1.89
C GLN A 59 0.44 5.66 0.50
N ILE A 60 1.23 4.67 0.09
CA ILE A 60 1.96 4.67 -1.19
C ILE A 60 1.02 4.61 -2.39
N VAL A 61 -0.20 4.09 -2.19
CA VAL A 61 -1.19 4.04 -3.26
C VAL A 61 -1.87 5.40 -3.33
N PRO A 62 -1.65 6.19 -4.40
CA PRO A 62 -2.49 7.36 -4.64
C PRO A 62 -3.92 6.84 -4.66
N VAL A 63 -4.80 7.47 -3.88
CA VAL A 63 -6.24 7.30 -4.08
C VAL A 63 -6.44 7.55 -5.56
N LYS A 64 -6.80 6.52 -6.34
CA LYS A 64 -7.18 6.71 -7.73
C LYS A 64 -8.33 7.70 -7.65
N HIS A 65 -8.05 8.97 -7.92
CA HIS A 65 -9.06 9.99 -8.08
C HIS A 65 -9.82 9.52 -9.31
N ASN A 66 -10.89 8.77 -9.06
CA ASN A 66 -11.94 8.55 -10.00
C ASN A 66 -12.40 9.93 -10.44
N GLU A 67 -11.92 10.37 -11.61
CA GLU A 67 -12.46 11.50 -12.35
C GLU A 67 -13.86 11.15 -12.88
N THR A 68 -14.77 10.81 -11.98
CA THR A 68 -16.17 10.63 -12.31
C THR A 68 -16.97 11.31 -11.22
N THR A 69 -17.67 12.36 -11.63
CA THR A 69 -18.58 13.20 -10.83
C THR A 69 -18.01 14.58 -10.43
N ARG A 70 -17.41 15.31 -11.37
CA ARG A 70 -17.71 16.75 -11.47
C ARG A 70 -19.06 16.86 -12.18
N ILE A 71 -20.17 16.68 -11.45
CA ILE A 71 -21.46 17.10 -11.98
C ILE A 71 -21.34 18.61 -12.14
N PHE A 72 -21.16 19.06 -13.39
CA PHE A 72 -21.30 20.45 -13.78
C PHE A 72 -22.71 20.87 -13.37
N LYS A 73 -22.82 21.52 -12.20
CA LYS A 73 -24.04 22.22 -11.82
C LYS A 73 -24.06 23.47 -12.69
N LEU A 74 -24.80 23.43 -13.79
CA LEU A 74 -25.08 24.62 -14.60
C LEU A 74 -25.64 25.70 -13.64
N PRO A 75 -25.11 26.94 -13.66
CA PRO A 75 -25.79 28.02 -13.00
C PRO A 75 -27.18 28.12 -13.64
N ARG A 76 -28.23 28.11 -12.81
CA ARG A 76 -29.56 28.44 -13.31
C ARG A 76 -29.49 29.91 -13.69
N GLU A 77 -29.47 30.18 -15.00
CA GLU A 77 -29.74 31.51 -15.54
C GLU A 77 -31.11 31.95 -15.04
N GLY A 78 -31.16 33.22 -14.66
CA GLY A 78 -32.32 33.83 -14.03
C GLY A 78 -33.55 33.80 -14.93
N TYR A 79 -34.69 33.68 -14.26
CA TYR A 79 -35.96 34.30 -14.64
C TYR A 79 -36.55 34.92 -13.39
#